data_AF-A0A5C6UEQ7-F1
#
_entry.id   AF-A0A5C6UEQ7-F1
#
_cell.length_a   1.000
_cell.length_b   1.000
_cell.length_c   1.000
_cell.angle_alpha   90.00
_cell.angle_beta   90.00
_cell.angle_gamma   90.00
#
_symmetry.space_group_name_H-M   'P 1'
#
loop_
_entity.id
_entity.type
_entity.pdbx_description
1 polymer ?
#
loop_
_entity_poly.entity_id
_entity_poly.type
_entity_poly.pdbx_seq_one_letter_code
_entity_poly.pdbx_strand_id
1 'polypeptide(L)'
;MRDDEIKRFVGPRFQAAFGADADLGYPSWHARTQGDDGASKVAALGYRSAADAPLLLEAYLDTPIEQAVSDRLGRRFDRAEIVEIGCLASNSPVALIHLWQEIATALDARHRVVAATVTATVRRLLDRVGVPLLEIGRADAGRLADGARWGRYYDDDPRVCIGVIADGAASLDRYVARRTEAA
;
A
#
# COMPACT_ATOMS: atom_id res chain seq x y z
N MET A 1 -9.20 -13.67 11.76
CA MET A 1 -9.99 -13.39 10.53
C MET A 1 -9.40 -14.21 9.40
N ARG A 2 -10.21 -14.80 8.50
CA ARG A 2 -9.67 -15.63 7.40
C ARG A 2 -9.38 -14.74 6.18
N ASP A 3 -8.22 -14.90 5.56
CA ASP A 3 -7.78 -14.11 4.41
C ASP A 3 -8.78 -14.10 3.25
N ASP A 4 -9.51 -15.20 3.06
CA ASP A 4 -10.55 -15.31 2.02
C ASP A 4 -11.66 -14.26 2.16
N GLU A 5 -12.01 -13.87 3.39
CA GLU A 5 -13.04 -12.85 3.62
C GLU A 5 -12.53 -11.46 3.26
N ILE A 6 -11.24 -11.20 3.46
CA ILE A 6 -10.59 -9.94 3.11
C ILE A 6 -10.50 -9.85 1.59
N LYS A 7 -10.08 -10.92 0.92
CA LYS A 7 -10.05 -11.01 -0.55
C LYS A 7 -11.43 -10.78 -1.17
N ARG A 8 -12.51 -11.34 -0.59
CA ARG A 8 -13.90 -11.09 -1.01
C ARG A 8 -14.36 -9.64 -0.81
N PHE A 9 -13.71 -8.89 0.08
CA PHE A 9 -13.95 -7.45 0.22
C PHE A 9 -13.16 -6.63 -0.81
N VAL A 10 -11.89 -6.99 -1.07
CA VAL A 10 -10.99 -6.24 -1.95
C VAL A 10 -11.32 -6.46 -3.42
N GLY A 11 -11.47 -7.72 -3.87
CA GLY A 11 -11.64 -8.07 -5.28
C GLY A 11 -12.76 -7.32 -5.99
N PRO A 12 -14.01 -7.34 -5.48
CA PRO A 12 -15.12 -6.60 -6.09
C PRO A 12 -14.88 -5.09 -6.22
N ARG A 13 -14.09 -4.47 -5.33
CA ARG A 13 -13.77 -3.05 -5.38
C ARG A 13 -12.75 -2.73 -6.47
N PHE A 14 -11.73 -3.58 -6.64
CA PHE A 14 -10.81 -3.50 -7.76
C PHE A 14 -11.53 -3.73 -9.10
N GLN A 15 -12.45 -4.70 -9.14
CA GLN A 15 -13.29 -4.92 -10.31
C GLN A 15 -14.19 -3.71 -10.62
N ALA A 16 -14.83 -3.12 -9.62
CA ALA A 16 -15.69 -1.94 -9.83
C ALA A 16 -14.89 -0.71 -10.28
N ALA A 17 -13.73 -0.45 -9.68
CA ALA A 17 -12.91 0.72 -9.99
C ALA A 17 -12.20 0.59 -11.36
N PHE A 18 -11.62 -0.58 -11.62
CA PHE A 18 -10.67 -0.76 -12.72
C PHE A 18 -11.10 -1.81 -13.75
N GLY A 19 -12.12 -2.62 -13.46
CA GLY A 19 -12.39 -3.83 -14.24
C GLY A 19 -11.26 -4.87 -14.08
N ALA A 20 -10.61 -4.88 -12.90
CA ALA A 20 -9.54 -5.79 -12.58
C ALA A 20 -10.04 -7.13 -11.99
N ASP A 21 -9.57 -8.23 -12.58
CA ASP A 21 -9.69 -9.61 -12.08
C ASP A 21 -8.28 -10.21 -11.86
N ALA A 22 -7.37 -9.38 -11.36
CA ALA A 22 -6.02 -9.79 -11.03
C ALA A 22 -6.01 -10.64 -9.76
N ASP A 23 -5.12 -11.63 -9.69
CA ASP A 23 -4.84 -12.30 -8.43
C ASP A 23 -4.19 -11.31 -7.47
N LEU A 24 -4.84 -11.14 -6.32
CA LEU A 24 -4.38 -10.23 -5.30
C LEU A 24 -3.17 -10.80 -4.52
N GLY A 25 -2.84 -12.09 -4.65
CA GLY A 25 -1.52 -12.69 -4.47
C GLY A 25 -0.71 -12.44 -3.19
N TYR A 26 -1.22 -11.71 -2.20
CA TYR A 26 -0.50 -11.37 -0.96
C TYR A 26 -0.58 -12.52 0.07
N PRO A 27 0.54 -12.86 0.72
CA PRO A 27 0.63 -13.90 1.74
C PRO A 27 -0.01 -13.49 3.07
N SER A 28 -0.11 -12.17 3.32
CA SER A 28 -0.63 -11.62 4.56
C SER A 28 -1.58 -10.47 4.28
N TRP A 29 -2.59 -10.32 5.13
CA TRP A 29 -3.66 -9.34 4.98
C TRP A 29 -3.94 -8.62 6.30
N HIS A 30 -4.24 -7.33 6.20
CA HIS A 30 -4.74 -6.52 7.32
C HIS A 30 -6.07 -5.88 6.91
N ALA A 31 -7.06 -5.90 7.79
CA ALA A 31 -8.33 -5.24 7.54
C ALA A 31 -8.87 -4.57 8.79
N ARG A 32 -9.45 -3.39 8.58
CA ARG A 32 -10.16 -2.60 9.58
C ARG A 32 -11.66 -2.85 9.45
N THR A 33 -12.30 -3.09 10.58
CA THR A 33 -13.75 -3.28 10.71
C THR A 33 -14.38 -2.08 11.42
N GLN A 34 -15.67 -1.83 11.17
CA GLN A 34 -16.47 -0.85 11.88
C GLN A 34 -17.54 -1.59 12.71
N GLY A 35 -17.70 -1.19 13.97
CA GLY A 35 -18.62 -1.83 14.92
C GLY A 35 -18.02 -3.01 15.66
N ASP A 36 -18.68 -3.41 16.76
CA ASP A 36 -18.22 -4.49 17.65
C ASP A 36 -18.46 -5.90 17.07
N ASP A 37 -19.25 -6.00 15.99
CA ASP A 37 -19.58 -7.29 15.35
C ASP A 37 -18.49 -7.81 14.41
N GLY A 38 -17.49 -6.99 14.08
CA GLY A 38 -16.40 -7.35 13.16
C GLY A 38 -16.83 -7.67 11.72
N ALA A 39 -18.12 -7.48 11.37
CA ALA A 39 -18.69 -7.92 10.10
C ALA A 39 -18.54 -6.87 9.00
N SER A 40 -18.63 -5.58 9.36
CA SER A 40 -18.56 -4.48 8.41
C SER A 40 -17.10 -4.06 8.16
N LYS A 41 -16.46 -4.68 7.17
CA LYS A 41 -15.12 -4.27 6.73
C LYS A 41 -15.20 -2.88 6.10
N VAL A 42 -14.34 -1.97 6.56
CA VAL A 42 -14.28 -0.59 6.05
C VAL A 42 -13.02 -0.32 5.25
N ALA A 43 -11.92 -1.03 5.52
CA ALA A 43 -10.70 -0.94 4.74
C ALA A 43 -9.87 -2.22 4.86
N ALA A 44 -9.07 -2.54 3.84
CA ALA A 44 -8.15 -3.66 3.84
C ALA A 44 -6.95 -3.43 2.92
N LEU A 45 -5.85 -4.12 3.20
CA LEU A 45 -4.66 -4.19 2.36
C LEU A 45 -3.99 -5.56 2.47
N GLY A 46 -3.22 -5.91 1.45
CA GLY A 46 -2.29 -7.03 1.47
C GLY A 46 -0.86 -6.53 1.68
N TYR A 47 -0.02 -7.35 2.30
CA TYR A 47 1.40 -7.05 2.50
C TYR A 47 2.29 -8.29 2.40
N ARG A 48 3.56 -8.08 2.06
CA ARG A 48 4.61 -9.11 2.01
C ARG A 48 5.97 -8.52 2.37
N SER A 49 6.80 -9.27 3.07
CA SER A 49 8.18 -8.86 3.36
C SER A 49 9.09 -9.13 2.17
N ALA A 50 10.03 -8.22 1.88
CA ALA A 50 11.07 -8.47 0.89
C ALA A 50 12.11 -9.51 1.35
N ALA A 51 12.15 -9.85 2.65
CA ALA A 51 12.99 -10.93 3.17
C ALA A 51 12.56 -12.32 2.69
N ASP A 52 11.24 -12.53 2.55
CA ASP A 52 10.68 -13.86 2.33
C ASP A 52 10.67 -14.25 0.85
N ALA A 53 10.46 -13.27 -0.04
CA ALA A 53 10.39 -13.47 -1.48
C ALA A 53 10.62 -12.15 -2.25
N PRO A 54 10.88 -12.22 -3.56
CA PRO A 54 10.77 -11.05 -4.44
C PRO A 54 9.41 -10.37 -4.33
N LEU A 55 9.42 -9.04 -4.30
CA LEU A 55 8.21 -8.23 -4.29
C LEU A 55 7.55 -8.23 -5.67
N LEU A 56 6.23 -7.99 -5.73
CA LEU A 56 5.53 -7.86 -7.01
C LEU A 56 6.01 -6.60 -7.76
N LEU A 57 6.19 -5.49 -7.04
CA LEU A 57 6.64 -4.22 -7.61
C LEU A 57 8.06 -4.25 -8.15
N GLU A 58 8.88 -5.25 -7.80
CA GLU A 58 10.23 -5.42 -8.36
C GLU A 58 10.18 -5.70 -9.87
N ALA A 59 9.08 -6.26 -10.38
CA ALA A 59 8.86 -6.41 -11.82
C ALA A 59 8.93 -5.07 -12.57
N TYR A 60 8.56 -3.96 -11.92
CA TYR A 60 8.58 -2.62 -12.50
C TYR A 60 9.94 -1.91 -12.41
N LEU A 61 10.89 -2.47 -11.67
CA LEU A 61 12.19 -1.85 -11.38
C LEU A 61 13.31 -2.56 -12.14
N ASP A 62 14.37 -1.81 -12.46
CA ASP A 62 15.55 -2.35 -13.13
C ASP A 62 16.59 -2.92 -12.14
N THR A 63 16.40 -2.64 -10.86
CA THR A 63 17.25 -3.10 -9.75
C THR A 63 16.39 -3.72 -8.64
N PRO A 64 16.96 -4.61 -7.81
CA PRO A 64 16.29 -5.09 -6.61
C PRO A 64 15.81 -3.96 -5.70
N ILE A 65 14.73 -4.19 -4.95
CA ILE A 65 14.07 -3.14 -4.16
C ILE A 65 15.01 -2.50 -3.12
N GLU A 66 15.86 -3.29 -2.47
CA GLU A 66 16.81 -2.80 -1.46
C GLU A 66 17.83 -1.84 -2.04
N GLN A 67 18.24 -2.05 -3.29
CA GLN A 67 19.14 -1.16 -4.00
C GLN A 67 18.40 0.13 -4.39
N ALA A 68 17.22 0.02 -5.00
CA ALA A 68 16.43 1.19 -5.38
C ALA A 68 16.08 2.09 -4.18
N VAL A 69 15.72 1.47 -3.04
CA VAL A 69 15.47 2.17 -1.77
C VAL A 69 16.74 2.83 -1.25
N SER A 70 17.86 2.09 -1.23
CA SER A 70 19.13 2.60 -0.71
C SER A 70 19.64 3.81 -1.50
N ASP A 71 19.59 3.71 -2.83
CA ASP A 71 20.00 4.78 -3.73
C ASP A 71 19.10 6.01 -3.56
N ARG A 72 17.79 5.80 -3.42
CA ARG A 72 16.83 6.91 -3.30
C ARG A 72 16.91 7.64 -1.96
N LEU A 73 17.21 6.92 -0.88
CA LEU A 73 17.27 7.45 0.50
C LEU A 73 18.69 7.80 0.96
N GLY A 74 19.71 7.52 0.15
CA GLY A 74 21.11 7.87 0.44
C GLY A 74 21.72 7.12 1.62
N ARG A 75 21.15 5.97 1.99
CA ARG A 75 21.70 5.07 3.02
C ARG A 75 21.36 3.62 2.67
N ARG A 76 22.18 2.68 3.12
CA ARG A 76 21.94 1.25 2.88
C ARG A 76 20.74 0.75 3.68
N PHE A 77 19.90 -0.05 3.02
CA PHE A 77 18.84 -0.85 3.63
C PHE A 77 18.99 -2.31 3.23
N ASP A 78 18.69 -3.21 4.14
CA ASP A 78 18.56 -4.62 3.84
C ASP A 78 17.11 -4.98 3.48
N ARG A 79 16.92 -6.06 2.71
CA ARG A 79 15.59 -6.53 2.29
C ARG A 79 14.64 -6.76 3.48
N ALA A 80 15.15 -7.23 4.61
CA ALA A 80 14.33 -7.44 5.82
C ALA A 80 13.73 -6.16 6.40
N GLU A 81 14.27 -4.99 6.05
CA GLU A 81 13.74 -3.70 6.48
C GLU A 81 12.63 -3.18 5.55
N ILE A 82 12.32 -3.88 4.47
CA ILE A 82 11.42 -3.41 3.41
C ILE A 82 10.18 -4.31 3.33
N VAL A 83 9.03 -3.67 3.31
CA VAL A 83 7.73 -4.33 3.14
C VAL A 83 7.00 -3.75 1.95
N GLU A 84 6.45 -4.62 1.11
CA GLU A 84 5.49 -4.20 0.09
C GLU A 84 4.08 -4.20 0.69
N ILE A 85 3.32 -3.18 0.35
CA ILE A 85 1.88 -3.15 0.55
C ILE A 85 1.15 -2.90 -0.77
N GLY A 86 -0.03 -3.49 -0.90
CA GLY A 86 -0.86 -3.34 -2.09
C GLY A 86 -2.27 -3.83 -1.84
N CYS A 87 -3.05 -3.95 -2.93
CA CYS A 87 -4.45 -4.39 -2.87
C CYS A 87 -5.29 -3.58 -1.87
N LEU A 88 -4.99 -2.28 -1.80
CA LEU A 88 -5.60 -1.34 -0.87
C LEU A 88 -7.04 -1.05 -1.30
N ALA A 89 -8.01 -1.43 -0.46
CA ALA A 89 -9.42 -1.15 -0.69
C ALA A 89 -10.04 -0.50 0.55
N SER A 90 -10.90 0.49 0.34
CA SER A 90 -11.60 1.17 1.44
C SER A 90 -12.98 1.64 1.01
N ASN A 91 -13.91 1.74 1.96
CA ASN A 91 -15.22 2.35 1.80
C ASN A 91 -15.20 3.87 2.04
N SER A 92 -14.15 4.40 2.68
CA SER A 92 -14.02 5.84 2.91
C SER A 92 -12.55 6.30 2.99
N PRO A 93 -12.25 7.56 2.62
CA PRO A 93 -10.91 8.12 2.80
C PRO A 93 -10.44 8.12 4.26
N VAL A 94 -11.36 8.27 5.22
CA VAL A 94 -11.05 8.23 6.66
C VAL A 94 -10.63 6.83 7.10
N ALA A 95 -11.40 5.80 6.71
CA ALA A 95 -11.04 4.42 7.01
C ALA A 95 -9.70 4.02 6.39
N LEU A 96 -9.40 4.58 5.21
CA LEU A 96 -8.12 4.40 4.55
C LEU A 96 -6.97 4.98 5.40
N ILE A 97 -7.07 6.25 5.82
CA ILE A 97 -6.05 6.91 6.65
C ILE A 97 -5.78 6.12 7.92
N HIS A 98 -6.82 5.63 8.59
CA HIS A 98 -6.60 4.84 9.80
C HIS A 98 -6.02 3.45 9.54
N LEU A 99 -6.40 2.77 8.45
CA LEU A 99 -5.77 1.52 8.05
C LEU A 99 -4.25 1.71 7.85
N TRP A 100 -3.85 2.83 7.26
CA TRP A 100 -2.44 3.19 7.10
C TRP A 100 -1.73 3.44 8.44
N GLN A 101 -2.39 4.06 9.43
CA GLN A 101 -1.83 4.22 10.77
C GLN A 101 -1.64 2.87 11.48
N GLU A 102 -2.66 2.01 11.40
CA GLU A 102 -2.62 0.68 12.01
C GLU A 102 -1.49 -0.16 11.41
N ILE A 103 -1.37 -0.17 10.07
CA ILE A 103 -0.33 -0.97 9.41
C ILE A 103 1.07 -0.40 9.64
N ALA A 104 1.23 0.93 9.64
CA ALA A 104 2.50 1.56 9.95
C ALA A 104 2.95 1.15 11.37
N THR A 105 2.05 1.21 12.34
CA THR A 105 2.31 0.78 13.72
C THR A 105 2.63 -0.72 13.82
N ALA A 106 1.86 -1.57 13.13
CA ALA A 106 2.06 -3.02 13.15
C ALA A 106 3.40 -3.46 12.52
N LEU A 107 3.87 -2.71 11.52
CA LEU A 107 5.07 -3.06 10.76
C LEU A 107 6.35 -2.36 11.28
N ASP A 108 6.24 -1.26 12.03
CA ASP A 108 7.39 -0.45 12.49
C ASP A 108 8.40 -1.23 13.34
N ALA A 109 7.94 -2.27 14.05
CA ALA A 109 8.81 -3.12 14.85
C ALA A 109 9.77 -3.99 14.01
N ARG A 110 9.44 -4.27 12.75
CA ARG A 110 10.20 -5.21 11.89
C ARG A 110 10.70 -4.58 10.60
N HIS A 111 10.07 -3.52 10.11
CA HIS A 111 10.39 -2.88 8.84
C HIS A 111 10.63 -1.39 9.05
N ARG A 112 11.44 -0.79 8.17
CA ARG A 112 11.76 0.64 8.17
C ARG A 112 11.16 1.38 6.99
N VAL A 113 11.01 0.69 5.86
CA VAL A 113 10.55 1.26 4.60
C VAL A 113 9.36 0.48 4.10
N VAL A 114 8.34 1.22 3.68
CA VAL A 114 7.22 0.68 2.93
C VAL A 114 7.40 1.01 1.46
N ALA A 115 7.16 0.02 0.59
CA ALA A 115 7.11 0.18 -0.85
C ALA A 115 5.69 -0.17 -1.34
N ALA A 116 5.16 0.61 -2.27
CA ALA A 116 3.80 0.41 -2.78
C ALA A 116 3.70 0.85 -4.23
N THR A 117 2.84 0.18 -4.99
CA THR A 117 2.36 0.69 -6.28
C THR A 117 1.13 1.56 -6.02
N VAL A 118 1.27 2.86 -6.23
CA VAL A 118 0.28 3.86 -5.84
C VAL A 118 -0.21 4.60 -7.08
N THR A 119 -1.53 4.64 -7.30
CA THR A 119 -2.13 5.39 -8.42
C THR A 119 -2.04 6.90 -8.20
N ALA A 120 -2.15 7.70 -9.26
CA ALA A 120 -2.07 9.15 -9.18
C ALA A 120 -3.13 9.73 -8.24
N THR A 121 -4.34 9.14 -8.21
CA THR A 121 -5.39 9.54 -7.27
C THR A 121 -4.99 9.33 -5.81
N VAL A 122 -4.40 8.18 -5.48
CA VAL A 122 -3.95 7.89 -4.11
C VAL A 122 -2.72 8.72 -3.74
N ARG A 123 -1.78 8.94 -4.68
CA ARG A 123 -0.62 9.82 -4.45
C ARG A 123 -1.06 11.24 -4.08
N ARG A 124 -2.03 11.82 -4.81
CA ARG A 124 -2.61 13.15 -4.50
C ARG A 124 -3.27 13.20 -3.13
N LEU A 125 -3.92 12.12 -2.70
CA LEU A 125 -4.52 12.04 -1.36
C LEU A 125 -3.44 12.04 -0.28
N LEU A 126 -2.40 11.22 -0.44
CA LEU A 126 -1.31 11.10 0.53
C LEU A 126 -0.48 12.38 0.63
N ASP A 127 -0.24 13.06 -0.49
CA ASP A 127 0.40 14.39 -0.53
C ASP A 127 -0.41 15.42 0.27
N ARG A 128 -1.74 15.45 0.11
CA ARG A 128 -2.62 16.35 0.89
C ARG A 128 -2.64 16.05 2.38
N VAL A 129 -2.45 14.79 2.76
CA VAL A 129 -2.30 14.37 4.16
C VAL A 129 -0.92 14.78 4.71
N GLY A 130 0.06 14.99 3.83
CA GLY A 130 1.44 15.33 4.17
C GLY A 130 2.33 14.10 4.37
N VAL A 131 1.95 12.94 3.83
CA VAL A 131 2.75 11.71 3.91
C VAL A 131 3.92 11.81 2.91
N PRO A 132 5.18 11.77 3.37
CA PRO A 132 6.34 11.90 2.49
C PRO A 132 6.56 10.61 1.70
N LEU A 133 6.09 10.59 0.46
CA LEU A 133 6.35 9.52 -0.50
C LEU A 133 7.39 9.93 -1.54
N LEU A 134 8.29 9.01 -1.85
CA LEU A 134 9.28 9.18 -2.90
C LEU A 134 8.99 8.21 -4.04
N GLU A 135 8.81 8.72 -5.26
CA GLU A 135 8.72 7.88 -6.46
C GLU A 135 10.12 7.30 -6.80
N ILE A 136 10.13 6.01 -7.15
CA ILE A 136 11.33 5.27 -7.59
C ILE A 136 11.14 4.58 -8.95
N GLY A 137 9.93 4.61 -9.53
CA GLY A 137 9.69 4.04 -10.85
C GLY A 137 8.25 4.14 -11.31
N ARG A 138 8.04 3.98 -12.62
CA ARG A 138 6.70 3.85 -13.23
C ARG A 138 6.26 2.39 -13.18
N ALA A 139 5.02 2.14 -12.76
CA ALA A 139 4.43 0.81 -12.88
C ALA A 139 3.87 0.63 -14.30
N ASP A 140 4.61 -0.10 -15.13
CA ASP A 140 4.22 -0.43 -16.49
C ASP A 140 3.57 -1.81 -16.55
N ALA A 141 2.34 -1.88 -17.08
CA ALA A 141 1.60 -3.12 -17.27
C ALA A 141 2.41 -4.16 -18.07
N GLY A 142 3.20 -3.71 -19.05
CA GLY A 142 4.00 -4.59 -19.91
C GLY A 142 5.14 -5.31 -19.19
N ARG A 143 5.49 -4.87 -17.98
CA ARG A 143 6.51 -5.51 -17.14
C ARG A 143 5.95 -6.59 -16.22
N LEU A 144 4.63 -6.70 -16.10
CA LEU A 144 3.97 -7.71 -15.28
C LEU A 144 3.34 -8.78 -16.17
N ALA A 145 3.61 -10.06 -15.87
CA ALA A 145 3.07 -11.18 -16.64
C ALA A 145 1.53 -11.14 -16.78
N ASP A 146 0.84 -10.75 -15.69
CA ASP A 146 -0.62 -10.62 -15.64
C ASP A 146 -1.10 -9.16 -15.69
N GLY A 147 -0.29 -8.24 -16.25
CA GLY A 147 -0.61 -6.81 -16.30
C GLY A 147 -2.00 -6.51 -16.89
N ALA A 148 -2.41 -7.21 -17.94
CA ALA A 148 -3.73 -7.03 -18.57
C ALA A 148 -4.91 -7.32 -17.61
N ARG A 149 -4.73 -8.19 -16.60
CA ARG A 149 -5.78 -8.55 -15.64
C ARG A 149 -6.11 -7.42 -14.67
N TRP A 150 -5.28 -6.39 -14.60
CA TRP A 150 -5.53 -5.20 -13.79
C TRP A 150 -6.47 -4.19 -14.49
N GLY A 151 -6.96 -4.50 -15.69
CA GLY A 151 -7.90 -3.66 -16.42
C GLY A 151 -7.37 -2.24 -16.61
N ARG A 152 -8.16 -1.24 -16.19
CA ARG A 152 -7.84 0.19 -16.28
C ARG A 152 -6.98 0.71 -15.13
N TYR A 153 -6.42 -0.15 -14.27
CA TYR A 153 -5.59 0.28 -13.15
C TYR A 153 -4.41 1.15 -13.61
N TYR A 154 -3.79 0.77 -14.72
CA TYR A 154 -2.64 1.49 -15.28
C TYR A 154 -3.01 2.82 -15.96
N ASP A 155 -4.30 3.07 -16.22
CA ASP A 155 -4.78 4.35 -16.75
C ASP A 155 -4.68 5.48 -15.71
N ASP A 156 -4.72 5.15 -14.40
CA ASP A 156 -4.53 6.12 -13.30
C ASP A 156 -3.04 6.31 -12.94
N ASP A 157 -2.14 6.15 -13.91
CA ASP A 157 -0.70 6.40 -13.82
C ASP A 157 -0.06 5.86 -12.51
N PRO A 158 -0.13 4.54 -12.24
CA PRO A 158 0.48 3.97 -11.04
C PRO A 158 2.00 4.10 -11.06
N ARG A 159 2.56 4.45 -9.90
CA ARG A 159 4.00 4.61 -9.67
C ARG A 159 4.43 3.77 -8.50
N VAL A 160 5.64 3.23 -8.58
CA VAL A 160 6.31 2.61 -7.44
C VAL A 160 6.83 3.72 -6.55
N CYS A 161 6.28 3.78 -5.34
CA CYS A 161 6.65 4.76 -4.33
C CYS A 161 7.18 4.06 -3.09
N ILE A 162 8.07 4.75 -2.38
CA ILE A 162 8.61 4.33 -1.09
C ILE A 162 8.37 5.41 -0.03
N GLY A 163 8.28 5.00 1.22
CA GLY A 163 8.18 5.91 2.37
C GLY A 163 8.85 5.30 3.59
N VAL A 164 9.45 6.15 4.43
CA VAL A 164 9.91 5.74 5.76
C VAL A 164 8.68 5.58 6.65
N ILE A 165 8.54 4.41 7.27
CA ILE A 165 7.32 4.05 8.02
C ILE A 165 7.07 5.03 9.17
N ALA A 166 8.10 5.36 9.94
CA ALA A 166 8.01 6.29 11.05
C ALA A 166 7.56 7.70 10.62
N ASP A 167 8.08 8.21 9.50
CA ASP A 167 7.72 9.54 8.99
C ASP A 167 6.27 9.58 8.47
N GLY A 168 5.86 8.50 7.82
CA GLY A 168 4.47 8.30 7.39
C GLY A 168 3.51 8.25 8.57
N ALA A 169 3.81 7.44 9.59
CA ALA A 169 3.02 7.33 10.81
C ALA A 169 2.85 8.69 11.50
N ALA A 170 3.96 9.40 11.73
CA ALA A 170 3.93 10.71 12.36
C ALA A 170 3.10 11.74 11.56
N SER A 171 3.11 11.65 10.21
CA SER A 171 2.32 12.53 9.35
C SER A 171 0.83 12.23 9.42
N LEU A 172 0.46 10.95 9.45
CA LEU A 172 -0.93 10.51 9.61
C LEU A 172 -1.47 10.90 10.99
N ASP A 173 -0.69 10.74 12.06
CA ASP A 173 -1.09 11.11 13.42
C ASP A 173 -1.38 12.61 13.53
N ARG A 174 -0.50 13.45 12.99
CA ARG A 174 -0.73 14.90 12.93
C ARG A 174 -1.98 15.26 12.12
N TYR A 175 -2.24 14.56 11.01
CA TYR A 175 -3.43 14.80 10.21
C TYR A 175 -4.72 14.47 10.98
N VAL A 176 -4.74 13.33 11.67
CA VAL A 176 -5.90 12.91 12.46
C VAL A 176 -6.13 13.85 13.64
N ALA A 177 -5.09 14.23 14.39
CA ALA A 177 -5.20 15.16 15.51
C ALA A 177 -5.87 16.48 15.10
N ARG A 178 -5.40 17.10 14.02
CA ARG A 178 -5.98 18.36 13.49
C ARG A 178 -7.45 18.24 13.07
N ARG A 179 -7.87 17.06 12.60
CA ARG A 179 -9.25 16.81 12.17
C ARG A 179 -10.18 16.60 13.35
N THR A 180 -9.69 15.98 14.43
CA THR A 180 -10.45 15.80 15.68
C THR A 180 -10.60 17.12 16.43
N GLU A 181 -9.58 18.00 16.40
CA GLU A 181 -9.66 19.34 17.00
C GLU A 181 -10.58 20.31 16.25
N ALA A 182 -10.82 20.06 14.96
CA ALA A 182 -11.67 20.90 14.11
C ALA A 182 -13.13 20.42 14.00
N ALA A 183 -13.50 19.33 14.69
CA ALA A 183 -14.83 18.72 14.69
C ALA A 183 -15.55 18.99 16.02
#